data_AF-A0A1C5A0F1-F1
#
_entry.id   AF-A0A1C5A0F1-F1
#
_cell.length_a   1.000
_cell.length_b   1.000
_cell.length_c   1.000
_cell.angle_alpha   90.00
_cell.angle_beta   90.00
_cell.angle_gamma   90.00
#
_symmetry.space_group_name_H-M   'P 1'
#
loop_
_entity.id
_entity.type
_entity.pdbx_description
1 polymer ?
#
loop_
_entity_poly.entity_id
_entity_poly.type
_entity_poly.pdbx_seq_one_letter_code
_entity_poly.pdbx_strand_id
1 'polypeptide(L)'
;MTGRTTVDVLSLEDFHQRLERRLSEAESVLKKLNKEMQCRPPALGTFTDATSNSRRYSETYTSYEQHAERLRRAIVAAREATHKIMTNYRTAEARNTAAVADIIAALSGVTEAMKPAKGADPRV
;
A
#
# COMPACT_ATOMS: atom_id res chain seq x y z
N MET A 1 19.19 -4.54 -15.34
CA MET A 1 18.88 -4.37 -13.89
C MET A 1 17.38 -4.28 -13.61
N THR A 2 16.51 -4.58 -14.58
CA THR A 2 15.03 -4.40 -14.52
C THR A 2 14.29 -5.48 -13.73
N GLY A 3 14.82 -6.71 -13.66
CA GLY A 3 14.13 -7.82 -13.01
C GLY A 3 13.88 -7.63 -11.50
N ARG A 4 14.75 -6.89 -10.78
CA ARG A 4 14.61 -6.70 -9.33
C ARG A 4 13.50 -5.69 -9.00
N THR A 5 13.43 -4.59 -9.73
CA THR A 5 12.42 -3.54 -9.50
C THR A 5 11.01 -3.99 -9.91
N THR A 6 10.88 -4.79 -10.97
CA THR A 6 9.58 -5.37 -11.36
C THR A 6 9.03 -6.34 -10.31
N VAL A 7 9.89 -7.19 -9.72
CA VAL A 7 9.50 -8.12 -8.64
C VAL A 7 9.06 -7.37 -7.39
N ASP A 8 9.76 -6.28 -7.04
CA ASP A 8 9.39 -5.45 -5.88
C ASP A 8 8.02 -4.78 -6.08
N VAL A 9 7.72 -4.26 -7.29
CA VAL A 9 6.41 -3.63 -7.58
C VAL A 9 5.26 -4.63 -7.49
N LEU A 10 5.41 -5.84 -8.05
CA LEU A 10 4.39 -6.89 -7.95
C LEU A 10 4.15 -7.31 -6.49
N SER A 11 5.21 -7.43 -5.70
CA SER A 11 5.09 -7.76 -4.27
C SER A 11 4.35 -6.67 -3.47
N LEU A 12 4.57 -5.39 -3.83
CA LEU A 12 3.89 -4.25 -3.21
C LEU A 12 2.41 -4.18 -3.62
N GLU A 13 2.07 -4.55 -4.85
CA GLU A 13 0.68 -4.66 -5.33
C GLU A 13 -0.08 -5.73 -4.57
N ASP A 14 0.49 -6.93 -4.43
CA ASP A 14 -0.09 -8.01 -3.63
C ASP A 14 -0.27 -7.61 -2.17
N PHE A 15 0.72 -6.93 -1.59
CA PHE A 15 0.61 -6.42 -0.23
C PHE A 15 -0.50 -5.37 -0.09
N HIS A 16 -0.64 -4.48 -1.07
CA HIS A 16 -1.71 -3.48 -1.11
C HIS A 16 -3.10 -4.14 -1.17
N GLN A 17 -3.29 -5.17 -2.00
CA GLN A 17 -4.54 -5.92 -2.06
C GLN A 17 -4.86 -6.63 -0.73
N ARG A 18 -3.84 -7.17 -0.05
CA ARG A 18 -4.01 -7.77 1.28
C ARG A 18 -4.44 -6.73 2.31
N LEU A 19 -3.91 -5.51 2.25
CA LEU A 19 -4.33 -4.41 3.13
C LEU A 19 -5.80 -4.03 2.90
N GLU A 20 -6.26 -3.97 1.65
CA GLU A 20 -7.68 -3.70 1.33
C GLU A 20 -8.61 -4.75 1.93
N ARG A 21 -8.25 -6.03 1.82
CA ARG A 21 -9.03 -7.11 2.46
C ARG A 21 -9.04 -6.99 3.98
N ARG A 22 -7.91 -6.66 4.62
CA ARG A 22 -7.86 -6.46 6.08
C ARG A 22 -8.63 -5.22 6.52
N LEU A 23 -8.67 -4.18 5.68
CA LEU A 23 -9.47 -2.99 5.94
C LEU A 23 -10.97 -3.33 5.97
N SER A 24 -11.46 -4.05 4.97
CA SER A 24 -12.88 -4.43 4.91
C SER A 24 -13.29 -5.34 6.08
N GLU A 25 -12.39 -6.24 6.52
CA GLU A 25 -12.59 -7.04 7.73
C GLU A 25 -12.71 -6.15 8.99
N ALA A 26 -11.81 -5.18 9.17
CA ALA A 26 -11.84 -4.25 10.31
C ALA A 26 -13.11 -3.38 10.31
N GLU A 27 -13.52 -2.90 9.14
CA GLU A 27 -14.76 -2.13 8.97
C GLU A 27 -16.01 -2.99 9.24
N SER A 28 -15.99 -4.26 8.85
CA SER A 28 -17.07 -5.21 9.18
C SER A 28 -17.21 -5.42 10.68
N VAL A 29 -16.08 -5.56 11.39
CA VAL A 29 -16.06 -5.67 12.86
C VAL A 29 -16.61 -4.40 13.51
N LEU A 30 -16.17 -3.21 13.08
CA LEU A 30 -16.70 -1.95 13.59
C LEU A 30 -18.18 -1.78 13.31
N LYS A 31 -18.64 -2.15 12.11
CA LYS A 31 -20.05 -2.15 11.76
C LYS A 31 -20.86 -3.08 12.65
N LYS A 32 -20.35 -4.27 12.96
CA LYS A 32 -20.99 -5.22 13.87
C LYS A 32 -21.08 -4.67 15.29
N LEU A 33 -19.99 -4.14 15.83
CA LEU A 33 -19.96 -3.51 17.15
C LEU A 33 -20.97 -2.36 17.23
N ASN A 34 -20.91 -1.42 16.27
CA ASN A 34 -21.72 -0.21 16.32
C ASN A 34 -23.20 -0.43 15.95
N LYS A 35 -23.51 -1.33 15.02
CA LYS A 35 -24.88 -1.52 14.52
C LYS A 35 -25.62 -2.64 15.23
N GLU A 36 -24.96 -3.75 15.54
CA GLU A 36 -25.62 -4.94 16.11
C GLU A 36 -25.57 -4.95 17.63
N MET A 37 -24.45 -4.51 18.23
CA MET A 37 -24.29 -4.53 19.70
C MET A 37 -24.71 -3.20 20.35
N GLN A 38 -24.63 -2.07 19.63
CA GLN A 38 -25.15 -0.73 19.98
C GLN A 38 -24.85 -0.28 21.41
N CYS A 39 -23.75 -0.74 22.02
CA CYS A 39 -23.46 -0.49 23.43
C CYS A 39 -24.63 -0.85 24.37
N ARG A 40 -25.51 -1.78 23.98
CA ARG A 40 -26.68 -2.15 24.78
C ARG A 40 -26.22 -3.11 25.87
N PRO A 41 -26.12 -2.67 27.14
CA PRO A 41 -25.78 -3.61 28.19
C PRO A 41 -26.85 -4.71 28.25
N PRO A 42 -26.46 -5.96 28.50
CA PRO A 42 -27.43 -7.04 28.66
C PRO A 42 -28.40 -6.68 29.80
N ALA A 43 -29.70 -6.91 29.57
CA ALA A 43 -30.75 -6.63 30.54
C ALA A 43 -30.74 -7.69 31.66
N LEU A 44 -29.78 -7.58 32.57
CA LEU A 44 -29.53 -8.53 33.66
C LEU A 44 -30.31 -8.21 34.95
N GLY A 45 -31.18 -7.19 34.92
CA GLY A 45 -31.91 -6.70 36.08
C GLY A 45 -31.11 -5.70 36.93
N THR A 46 -31.57 -5.43 38.16
CA THR A 46 -31.03 -4.41 39.07
C THR A 46 -30.24 -4.96 40.25
N PHE A 47 -30.03 -6.28 40.30
CA PHE A 47 -29.17 -6.90 41.31
C PHE A 47 -27.75 -6.33 41.22
N THR A 48 -27.04 -6.25 42.35
CA THR A 48 -25.68 -5.69 42.41
C THR A 48 -24.75 -6.37 41.39
N ASP A 49 -24.81 -7.70 41.27
CA ASP A 49 -24.03 -8.46 40.28
C ASP A 49 -24.40 -8.13 38.84
N ALA A 50 -25.69 -7.90 38.57
CA ALA A 50 -26.19 -7.50 37.26
C ALA A 50 -25.64 -6.12 36.84
N THR A 51 -25.63 -5.16 37.76
CA THR A 51 -25.08 -3.82 37.50
C THR A 51 -23.55 -3.86 37.28
N SER A 52 -22.82 -4.67 38.06
CA SER A 52 -21.38 -4.88 37.90
C SER A 52 -21.04 -5.51 36.55
N ASN A 53 -21.79 -6.54 36.14
CA ASN A 53 -21.57 -7.23 34.87
C ASN A 53 -21.94 -6.35 33.66
N SER A 54 -23.02 -5.58 33.76
CA SER A 54 -23.41 -4.57 32.77
C SER A 54 -22.28 -3.55 32.54
N ARG A 55 -21.68 -3.04 33.63
CA ARG A 55 -20.54 -2.11 33.54
C ARG A 55 -19.32 -2.75 32.89
N ARG A 56 -18.93 -3.97 33.29
CA ARG A 56 -17.82 -4.71 32.69
C ARG A 56 -18.02 -4.94 31.19
N TYR A 57 -19.26 -5.24 30.78
CA TYR A 57 -19.61 -5.37 29.38
C TYR A 57 -19.37 -4.06 28.61
N SER A 58 -19.84 -2.92 29.13
CA SER A 58 -19.62 -1.62 28.49
C SER A 58 -18.14 -1.26 28.39
N GLU A 59 -17.36 -1.49 29.45
CA GLU A 59 -15.90 -1.25 29.44
C GLU A 59 -15.20 -2.12 28.40
N THR A 60 -15.58 -3.39 28.31
CA THR A 60 -15.05 -4.33 27.31
C THR A 60 -15.44 -3.92 25.89
N TYR A 61 -16.70 -3.54 25.67
CA TYR A 61 -17.20 -3.05 24.39
C TYR A 61 -16.37 -1.85 23.90
N THR A 62 -16.20 -0.83 24.75
CA THR A 62 -15.44 0.38 24.41
C THR A 62 -13.98 0.05 24.09
N SER A 63 -13.37 -0.88 24.82
CA SER A 63 -12.01 -1.34 24.53
C SER A 63 -11.88 -1.97 23.15
N TYR A 64 -12.81 -2.87 22.79
CA TYR A 64 -12.81 -3.50 21.46
C TYR A 64 -13.08 -2.50 20.33
N GLU A 65 -13.99 -1.55 20.52
CA GLU A 65 -14.25 -0.48 19.56
C GLU A 65 -12.98 0.35 19.29
N GLN A 66 -12.29 0.77 20.36
CA GLN A 66 -11.03 1.52 20.25
C GLN A 66 -9.93 0.72 19.55
N HIS A 67 -9.80 -0.57 19.86
CA HIS A 67 -8.83 -1.43 19.19
C HIS A 67 -9.13 -1.59 17.69
N ALA A 68 -10.39 -1.79 17.32
CA ALA A 68 -10.80 -1.92 15.93
C ALA A 68 -10.60 -0.60 15.15
N GLU A 69 -10.90 0.56 15.76
CA GLU A 69 -10.62 1.87 15.16
C GLU A 69 -9.11 2.12 14.98
N ARG A 70 -8.28 1.77 15.97
CA ARG A 70 -6.82 1.89 15.84
C ARG A 70 -6.30 1.01 14.71
N LEU A 71 -6.79 -0.22 14.60
CA LEU A 71 -6.45 -1.13 13.50
C LEU A 71 -6.83 -0.55 12.14
N ARG A 72 -8.07 -0.04 11.99
CA ARG A 72 -8.55 0.62 10.77
C ARG A 72 -7.61 1.75 10.35
N ARG A 73 -7.29 2.65 11.28
CA ARG A 73 -6.38 3.80 11.02
C ARG A 73 -4.98 3.34 10.60
N ALA A 74 -4.43 2.32 11.26
CA ALA A 74 -3.12 1.78 10.92
C ALA A 74 -3.10 1.17 9.51
N ILE A 75 -4.15 0.43 9.14
CA ILE A 75 -4.27 -0.16 7.79
C ILE A 75 -4.41 0.93 6.73
N VAL A 76 -5.22 1.95 6.97
CA VAL A 76 -5.36 3.10 6.05
C VAL A 76 -4.02 3.81 5.84
N ALA A 77 -3.29 4.09 6.92
CA ALA A 77 -1.98 4.72 6.83
C ALA A 77 -0.96 3.86 6.05
N ALA A 78 -0.93 2.54 6.31
CA ALA A 78 -0.08 1.61 5.58
C ALA A 78 -0.43 1.57 4.09
N ARG A 79 -1.73 1.53 3.76
CA ARG A 79 -2.24 1.54 2.39
C ARG A 79 -1.81 2.78 1.63
N GLU A 80 -1.95 3.96 2.23
CA GLU A 80 -1.52 5.22 1.63
C GLU A 80 0.00 5.27 1.41
N ALA A 81 0.78 4.79 2.38
CA ALA A 81 2.23 4.72 2.25
C ALA A 81 2.65 3.78 1.11
N THR A 82 2.07 2.57 1.04
CA THR A 82 2.33 1.61 -0.05
C THR A 82 1.97 2.19 -1.42
N HIS A 83 0.82 2.87 -1.53
CA HIS A 83 0.40 3.52 -2.77
C HIS A 83 1.39 4.60 -3.23
N LYS A 84 1.87 5.45 -2.31
CA LYS A 84 2.90 6.46 -2.58
C LYS A 84 4.21 5.83 -3.05
N ILE A 85 4.65 4.76 -2.39
CA ILE A 85 5.85 4.02 -2.76
C ILE A 85 5.72 3.48 -4.19
N MET A 86 4.64 2.77 -4.51
CA MET A 86 4.38 2.24 -5.85
C MET A 86 4.41 3.35 -6.93
N THR A 87 3.80 4.49 -6.65
CA THR A 87 3.75 5.64 -7.58
C THR A 87 5.15 6.21 -7.84
N ASN A 88 5.96 6.35 -6.78
CA ASN A 88 7.33 6.81 -6.88
C ASN A 88 8.18 5.84 -7.69
N TYR A 89 8.06 4.53 -7.45
CA TYR A 89 8.77 3.51 -8.21
C TYR A 89 8.45 3.57 -9.70
N ARG A 90 7.16 3.57 -10.06
CA ARG A 90 6.73 3.66 -11.47
C ARG A 90 7.25 4.93 -12.15
N THR A 91 7.22 6.06 -11.45
CA THR A 91 7.72 7.34 -11.98
C THR A 91 9.23 7.32 -12.17
N ALA A 92 9.98 6.75 -11.23
CA ALA A 92 11.43 6.63 -11.32
C ALA A 92 11.85 5.69 -12.46
N GLU A 93 11.16 4.55 -12.62
CA GLU A 93 11.41 3.64 -13.74
C GLU A 93 11.11 4.28 -15.11
N ALA A 94 10.00 5.03 -15.21
CA ALA A 94 9.67 5.76 -16.44
C ALA A 94 10.76 6.79 -16.80
N ARG A 95 11.23 7.56 -15.80
CA ARG A 95 12.34 8.52 -16.00
C ARG A 95 13.65 7.84 -16.38
N ASN A 96 13.98 6.73 -15.74
CA ASN A 96 15.20 5.99 -16.07
C ASN A 96 15.13 5.42 -17.50
N THR A 97 13.96 4.91 -17.91
CA THR A 97 13.75 4.41 -19.28
C THR A 97 13.90 5.53 -20.31
N ALA A 98 13.32 6.70 -20.05
CA ALA A 98 13.48 7.87 -20.92
C ALA A 98 14.95 8.33 -21.01
N ALA A 99 15.63 8.46 -19.87
CA ALA A 99 17.04 8.85 -19.82
C ALA A 99 17.95 7.85 -20.54
N VAL A 100 17.69 6.55 -20.42
CA VAL A 100 18.44 5.52 -21.15
C VAL A 100 18.18 5.64 -22.65
N ALA A 101 16.94 5.90 -23.09
CA ALA A 101 16.64 6.13 -24.51
C ALA A 101 17.38 7.36 -25.06
N ASP A 102 17.44 8.45 -24.30
CA ASP A 102 18.17 9.67 -24.66
C ASP A 102 19.68 9.42 -24.76
N ILE A 103 20.26 8.67 -23.81
CA ILE A 103 21.67 8.27 -23.84
C ILE A 103 21.96 7.41 -25.08
N ILE A 104 21.11 6.43 -25.38
CA ILE A 104 21.27 5.56 -26.56
C ILE A 104 21.19 6.38 -27.85
N ALA A 105 20.25 7.32 -27.95
CA ALA A 105 20.13 8.21 -29.10
C ALA A 105 21.39 9.08 -29.28
N ALA A 106 21.89 9.67 -28.19
CA ALA A 106 23.12 10.45 -28.21
C ALA A 106 24.35 9.61 -28.62
N LEU A 107 24.51 8.42 -28.04
CA LEU A 107 25.62 7.51 -28.39
C LEU A 107 25.55 7.03 -29.84
N SER A 108 24.34 6.77 -30.35
CA SER A 108 24.13 6.36 -31.74
C SER A 108 24.55 7.46 -32.71
N GLY A 109 24.23 8.73 -32.39
CA GLY A 109 24.68 9.89 -33.17
C GLY A 109 26.20 10.04 -33.22
N VAL A 110 26.88 9.81 -32.09
CA VAL A 110 28.35 9.79 -32.03
C VAL A 110 28.93 8.63 -32.86
N THR A 111 28.30 7.46 -32.78
CA THR A 111 28.74 6.26 -33.53
C THR A 111 28.60 6.48 -35.04
N GLU A 112 27.54 7.12 -35.50
CA GLU A 112 27.38 7.52 -36.91
C GLU A 112 28.40 8.58 -37.33
N ALA A 113 28.69 9.57 -36.48
CA ALA A 113 29.70 10.59 -36.77
C ALA A 113 31.13 10.03 -36.82
N MET A 114 31.39 8.92 -36.12
CA MET A 114 32.67 8.21 -36.14
C MET A 114 32.79 7.17 -37.27
N LYS A 115 31.75 6.94 -38.08
CA LYS A 115 31.89 6.08 -39.25
C LYS A 115 32.87 6.74 -40.24
N PRO A 116 33.87 5.99 -40.74
CA PRO A 116 34.78 6.53 -41.73
C PRO A 116 34.00 7.02 -42.95
N ALA A 117 34.35 8.20 -43.45
CA ALA A 117 33.71 8.78 -44.63
C ALA A 117 33.69 7.74 -45.76
N LYS A 118 32.51 7.54 -46.37
CA LYS A 118 32.34 6.62 -47.51
C LYS A 118 33.31 7.06 -48.62
N GLY A 119 34.45 6.37 -48.73
CA GLY A 119 35.49 6.64 -49.72
C GLY A 119 36.91 6.90 -49.18
N ALA A 120 37.15 6.89 -47.86
CA ALA A 120 38.53 6.95 -47.35
C ALA A 120 39.19 5.56 -47.41
N ASP A 121 39.94 5.32 -48.49
CA ASP A 121 40.81 4.16 -48.66
C ASP A 121 41.82 4.07 -47.51
N PRO A 122 41.94 2.94 -46.80
CA PRO A 122 42.95 2.81 -45.75
C PRO A 122 44.36 2.58 -46.30
N ARG A 123 44.54 2.28 -47.60
CA ARG A 123 45.85 1.96 -48.20
C ARG A 123 45.95 2.24 -49.71
N VAL A 124 45.67 3.45 -50.21
CA VAL A 124 46.23 3.96 -51.48
C VAL A 124 46.33 5.48 -51.41
#